data_AF-A0A2D4KJC8-F1
#
_entry.id   AF-A0A2D4KJC8-F1
#
_cell.length_a   1.000
_cell.length_b   1.000
_cell.length_c   1.000
_cell.angle_alpha   90.00
_cell.angle_beta   90.00
_cell.angle_gamma   90.00
#
_symmetry.space_group_name_H-M   'P 1'
#
loop_
_entity.id
_entity.type
_entity.pdbx_description
1 polymer ?
#
loop_
_entity_poly.entity_id
_entity_poly.type
_entity_poly.pdbx_seq_one_letter_code
_entity_poly.pdbx_strand_id
1 'polypeptide(L)'
;MKNIQQMMVKNEERFQKNRRKRRSNRIDNRLIAIKQDKGKEMITWEMDRADFYLRFQNIEEEKRENFEEIIIKVLAGVLEISKEKMMDGIDEVFQVYTRYAMRHKLPREVHVRFTKKAIKKEIL
;
A
#
# COMPACT_ATOMS: atom_id res chain seq x y z
N MET A 1 -47.09 48.51 -12.30
CA MET A 1 -47.11 47.25 -11.53
C MET A 1 -46.22 46.11 -12.08
N LYS A 2 -45.78 46.13 -13.35
CA LYS A 2 -44.95 45.04 -13.95
C LYS A 2 -43.53 44.84 -13.34
N ASN A 3 -42.93 45.89 -12.77
CA ASN A 3 -41.53 45.85 -12.30
C ASN A 3 -41.34 45.09 -10.97
N ILE A 4 -42.33 45.17 -10.07
CA ILE A 4 -42.28 44.49 -8.76
C ILE A 4 -42.44 42.97 -8.93
N GLN A 5 -43.35 42.55 -9.80
CA GLN A 5 -43.53 41.13 -10.12
C GLN A 5 -42.28 40.52 -10.77
N GLN A 6 -41.64 41.24 -11.70
CA GLN A 6 -40.35 40.81 -12.28
C GLN A 6 -39.23 40.70 -11.22
N MET A 7 -39.19 41.62 -10.25
CA MET A 7 -38.22 41.58 -9.17
C MET A 7 -38.43 40.36 -8.24
N MET A 8 -39.68 40.01 -7.94
CA MET A 8 -40.02 38.83 -7.14
C MET A 8 -39.58 37.53 -7.83
N VAL A 9 -39.89 37.36 -9.12
CA VAL A 9 -39.49 36.18 -9.90
C VAL A 9 -37.96 36.03 -9.93
N LYS A 10 -37.23 37.13 -10.18
CA LYS A 10 -35.76 37.13 -10.21
C LYS A 10 -35.15 36.79 -8.84
N ASN A 11 -35.77 37.21 -7.75
CA ASN A 11 -35.33 36.85 -6.40
C ASN A 11 -35.61 35.38 -6.09
N GLU A 12 -36.78 34.86 -6.45
CA GLU A 12 -37.14 33.44 -6.33
C GLU A 12 -36.11 32.55 -7.05
N GLU A 13 -35.77 32.88 -8.30
CA GLU A 13 -34.76 32.17 -9.09
C GLU A 13 -33.37 32.18 -8.43
N ARG A 14 -32.96 33.33 -7.87
CA ARG A 14 -31.69 33.45 -7.13
C ARG A 14 -31.69 32.59 -5.86
N PHE A 15 -32.81 32.55 -5.13
CA PHE A 15 -32.98 31.68 -3.97
C PHE A 15 -32.88 30.20 -4.35
N GLN A 16 -33.55 29.79 -5.43
CA GLN A 16 -33.48 28.41 -5.92
C GLN A 16 -32.08 28.04 -6.40
N LYS A 17 -31.39 28.94 -7.11
CA LYS A 17 -30.00 28.74 -7.55
C LYS A 17 -29.05 28.60 -6.37
N ASN A 18 -29.20 29.43 -5.33
CA ASN A 18 -28.41 29.34 -4.11
C ASN A 18 -28.68 28.04 -3.33
N ARG A 19 -29.94 27.59 -3.25
CA ARG A 19 -30.30 26.30 -2.65
C ARG A 19 -29.64 25.14 -3.40
N ARG A 20 -29.69 25.14 -4.73
CA ARG A 20 -29.04 24.13 -5.59
C ARG A 20 -27.52 24.13 -5.39
N LYS A 21 -26.89 25.31 -5.35
CA LYS A 21 -25.44 25.44 -5.10
C LYS A 21 -25.04 24.89 -3.73
N ARG A 22 -25.80 25.22 -2.67
CA ARG A 22 -25.57 24.67 -1.32
C ARG A 22 -25.72 23.16 -1.28
N ARG A 23 -26.71 22.60 -1.98
CA ARG A 23 -26.91 21.14 -2.10
C ARG A 23 -25.76 20.49 -2.85
N SER A 24 -25.30 21.07 -3.96
CA SER A 24 -24.12 20.60 -4.70
C SER A 24 -22.88 20.56 -3.81
N ASN A 25 -22.54 21.68 -3.16
CA ASN A 25 -21.36 21.76 -2.29
C ASN A 25 -21.41 20.74 -1.14
N ARG A 26 -22.60 20.46 -0.58
CA ARG A 26 -22.76 19.42 0.45
C ARG A 26 -22.48 18.02 -0.10
N ILE A 27 -22.91 17.73 -1.33
CA ILE A 27 -22.63 16.46 -2.00
C ILE A 27 -21.13 16.36 -2.29
N ASP A 28 -20.52 17.42 -2.82
CA ASP A 28 -19.07 17.46 -3.14
C ASP A 28 -18.22 17.24 -1.87
N ASN A 29 -18.54 17.92 -0.78
CA ASN A 29 -17.84 17.74 0.50
C ASN A 29 -17.99 16.30 1.05
N ARG A 30 -19.18 15.70 0.92
CA ARG A 30 -19.40 14.30 1.30
C ARG A 30 -18.59 13.34 0.43
N LEU A 31 -18.52 13.58 -0.88
CA LEU A 31 -17.73 12.77 -1.80
C LEU A 31 -16.22 12.85 -1.48
N ILE A 32 -15.72 14.04 -1.13
CA ILE A 32 -14.33 14.22 -0.70
C ILE A 32 -14.04 13.42 0.57
N ALA A 33 -14.91 13.51 1.58
CA ALA A 33 -14.75 12.77 2.83
C ALA A 33 -14.72 11.25 2.59
N ILE A 34 -15.65 10.71 1.79
CA ILE A 34 -15.69 9.28 1.45
C ILE A 34 -14.42 8.84 0.70
N LYS A 35 -13.92 9.65 -0.23
CA LYS A 35 -12.67 9.34 -0.95
C LYS A 35 -11.47 9.29 -0.02
N GLN A 36 -11.38 10.23 0.92
CA GLN A 36 -10.31 10.23 1.92
C GLN A 36 -10.39 9.00 2.83
N ASP A 37 -11.60 8.65 3.28
CA ASP A 37 -11.83 7.51 4.16
C ASP A 37 -11.44 6.19 3.48
N LYS A 38 -11.92 5.98 2.24
CA LYS A 38 -11.52 4.82 1.42
C LYS A 38 -10.03 4.78 1.14
N GLY A 39 -9.40 5.94 0.92
CA GLY A 39 -7.96 6.03 0.73
C GLY A 39 -7.20 5.59 1.98
N LYS A 40 -7.66 6.00 3.17
CA LYS A 40 -7.07 5.58 4.45
C LYS A 40 -7.24 4.09 4.71
N GLU A 41 -8.44 3.55 4.47
CA GLU A 41 -8.67 2.11 4.58
C GLU A 41 -7.71 1.35 3.64
N MET A 42 -7.63 1.75 2.37
CA MET A 42 -6.75 1.11 1.38
C MET A 42 -5.28 1.11 1.81
N ILE A 43 -4.77 2.24 2.28
CA ILE A 43 -3.40 2.34 2.81
C ILE A 43 -3.22 1.41 4.01
N THR A 44 -4.18 1.35 4.92
CA THR A 44 -4.12 0.49 6.10
C THR A 44 -4.04 -0.99 5.69
N TRP A 45 -4.85 -1.41 4.71
CA TRP A 45 -4.79 -2.77 4.16
C TRP A 45 -3.44 -3.10 3.49
N GLU A 46 -2.86 -2.15 2.77
CA GLU A 46 -1.54 -2.31 2.15
C GLU A 46 -0.43 -2.41 3.20
N MET A 47 -0.48 -1.58 4.25
CA MET A 47 0.45 -1.64 5.38
C MET A 47 0.34 -2.99 6.10
N ASP A 48 -0.88 -3.43 6.39
CA ASP A 48 -1.13 -4.72 7.04
C ASP A 48 -0.61 -5.90 6.24
N ARG A 49 -0.68 -5.83 4.90
CA ARG A 49 -0.09 -6.83 4.01
C ARG A 49 1.44 -6.74 4.03
N ALA A 50 2.01 -5.53 4.01
CA ALA A 50 3.46 -5.31 3.99
C ALA A 50 4.15 -5.79 5.29
N ASP A 51 3.43 -5.89 6.40
CA ASP A 51 3.93 -6.44 7.66
C ASP A 51 4.41 -7.89 7.57
N PHE A 52 3.97 -8.64 6.56
CA PHE A 52 4.44 -10.01 6.34
C PHE A 52 5.69 -10.09 5.48
N TYR A 53 6.05 -9.01 4.79
CA TYR A 53 7.16 -9.01 3.83
C TYR A 53 8.40 -8.32 4.39
N LEU A 54 9.56 -8.93 4.14
CA LEU A 54 10.87 -8.33 4.32
C LEU A 54 11.62 -8.31 2.99
N ARG A 55 12.30 -7.20 2.72
CA ARG A 55 12.98 -6.93 1.47
C ARG A 55 14.48 -6.96 1.70
N PHE A 56 15.17 -7.83 0.99
CA PHE A 56 16.62 -7.96 1.04
C PHE A 56 17.22 -7.38 -0.23
N GLN A 57 18.15 -6.44 -0.06
CA GLN A 57 18.87 -5.79 -1.14
C GLN A 57 20.34 -6.20 -1.08
N ASN A 58 21.01 -6.14 -2.23
CA ASN A 58 22.45 -6.42 -2.36
C ASN A 58 22.86 -7.83 -1.89
N ILE A 59 22.01 -8.82 -2.11
CA ILE A 59 22.42 -10.23 -1.98
C ILE A 59 23.32 -10.55 -3.16
N GLU A 60 24.52 -11.07 -2.89
CA GLU A 60 25.40 -11.59 -3.94
C GLU A 60 24.69 -12.71 -4.70
N GLU A 61 24.70 -12.64 -6.03
CA GLU A 61 24.04 -13.62 -6.88
C GLU A 61 25.08 -14.46 -7.62
N GLU A 62 25.15 -15.75 -7.32
CA GLU A 62 25.83 -16.72 -8.16
C GLU A 62 24.86 -17.49 -9.05
N LYS A 63 25.39 -18.02 -10.16
CA LYS A 63 24.58 -18.80 -11.11
C LYS A 63 24.15 -20.11 -10.43
N ARG A 64 22.82 -20.35 -10.43
CA ARG A 64 22.14 -21.55 -9.87
C ARG A 64 22.07 -21.60 -8.35
N GLU A 65 22.22 -20.47 -7.67
CA GLU A 65 21.98 -20.43 -6.23
C GLU A 65 20.52 -20.65 -5.87
N ASN A 66 20.33 -21.35 -4.74
CA ASN A 66 19.04 -21.46 -4.09
C ASN A 66 18.88 -20.29 -3.10
N PHE A 67 18.25 -19.19 -3.55
CA PHE A 67 18.01 -18.01 -2.71
C PHE A 67 17.24 -18.34 -1.43
N GLU A 68 16.32 -19.32 -1.49
CA GLU A 68 15.57 -19.75 -0.31
C GLU A 68 16.51 -20.29 0.76
N GLU A 69 17.45 -21.16 0.38
CA GLU A 69 18.44 -21.72 1.31
C GLU A 69 19.39 -20.65 1.88
N ILE A 70 19.84 -19.71 1.05
CA ILE A 70 20.71 -18.60 1.48
C ILE A 70 19.99 -17.72 2.50
N ILE A 71 18.77 -17.30 2.18
CA ILE A 71 17.93 -16.48 3.06
C ILE A 71 17.66 -17.22 4.37
N ILE A 72 17.28 -18.50 4.32
CA ILE A 72 17.02 -19.31 5.51
C ILE A 72 18.26 -19.39 6.38
N LYS A 73 19.44 -19.62 5.79
CA LYS A 73 20.70 -19.68 6.52
C LYS A 73 21.03 -18.34 7.19
N VAL A 74 20.84 -17.23 6.49
CA VAL A 74 21.08 -15.88 7.02
C VAL A 74 20.11 -15.58 8.16
N LEU A 75 18.80 -15.80 7.95
CA LEU A 75 17.76 -15.53 8.93
C LEU A 75 17.87 -16.42 10.17
N ALA A 76 18.13 -17.71 9.99
CA ALA A 76 18.38 -18.63 11.10
C ALA A 76 19.61 -18.23 11.92
N GLY A 77 20.65 -17.71 11.26
CA GLY A 77 21.84 -17.17 11.93
C GLY A 77 21.55 -15.90 12.73
N VAL A 78 20.75 -14.99 12.20
CA VAL A 78 20.38 -13.73 12.88
C VAL A 78 19.49 -13.98 14.09
N LEU A 79 18.55 -14.92 13.98
CA LEU A 79 17.59 -15.25 15.05
C LEU A 79 18.11 -16.35 16.00
N GLU A 80 19.31 -16.89 15.77
CA GLU A 80 19.90 -18.00 16.52
C GLU A 80 18.98 -19.24 16.65
N ILE A 81 18.17 -19.50 15.62
CA ILE A 81 17.24 -20.64 15.54
C ILE A 81 17.73 -21.71 14.55
N SER A 82 17.16 -22.92 14.63
CA SER A 82 17.47 -23.96 13.66
C SER A 82 16.89 -23.61 12.27
N LYS A 83 17.57 -24.07 11.22
CA LYS A 83 17.12 -23.88 9.83
C LYS A 83 15.71 -24.44 9.60
N GLU A 84 15.41 -25.60 10.19
CA GLU A 84 14.09 -26.26 10.09
C GLU A 84 12.98 -25.38 10.66
N LYS A 85 13.19 -24.75 11.82
CA LYS A 85 12.21 -23.82 12.39
C LYS A 85 12.04 -22.56 11.53
N MET A 86 13.13 -22.11 10.92
CA MET A 86 13.08 -20.97 10.00
C MET A 86 12.31 -21.30 8.72
N MET A 87 12.45 -22.52 8.20
CA MET A 87 11.66 -23.03 7.07
C MET A 87 10.16 -22.97 7.36
N ASP A 88 9.73 -23.44 8.53
CA ASP A 88 8.31 -23.38 8.95
C ASP A 88 7.80 -21.93 9.12
N GLY A 89 8.71 -20.98 9.38
CA GLY A 89 8.39 -19.56 9.53
C GLY A 89 8.24 -18.80 8.22
N ILE A 90 8.75 -19.36 7.12
CA ILE A 90 8.73 -18.76 5.79
C ILE A 90 7.59 -19.38 4.98
N ASP A 91 6.88 -18.52 4.25
CA ASP A 91 5.78 -18.93 3.38
C ASP A 91 6.22 -18.89 1.91
N GLU A 92 6.81 -17.77 1.48
CA GLU A 92 7.30 -17.61 0.11
C GLU A 92 8.59 -16.79 0.07
N VAL A 93 9.50 -17.18 -0.82
CA VAL A 93 10.71 -16.42 -1.17
C VAL A 93 10.75 -16.24 -2.67
N PHE A 94 10.87 -15.01 -3.15
CA PHE A 94 11.02 -14.75 -4.58
C PHE A 94 11.94 -13.58 -4.88
N GLN A 95 12.62 -13.69 -6.02
CA GLN A 95 13.48 -12.64 -6.55
C GLN A 95 12.65 -11.68 -7.42
N VAL A 96 12.86 -10.38 -7.24
CA VAL A 96 12.17 -9.35 -8.01
C VAL A 96 12.96 -9.01 -9.27
N TYR A 97 12.37 -9.34 -10.42
CA TYR A 97 12.95 -9.10 -11.73
C TYR A 97 12.55 -7.71 -12.24
N THR A 98 13.37 -6.71 -11.98
CA THR A 98 13.18 -5.39 -12.59
C THR A 98 14.06 -5.22 -13.83
N ARG A 99 13.49 -4.61 -14.89
CA ARG A 99 14.25 -4.25 -16.11
C ARG A 99 15.45 -3.36 -15.81
N TYR A 100 15.33 -2.52 -14.78
CA TYR A 100 16.39 -1.63 -14.34
C TYR A 100 17.60 -2.43 -13.82
N ALA A 101 17.40 -3.34 -12.86
CA ALA A 101 18.48 -4.16 -12.33
C ALA A 101 19.19 -4.97 -13.43
N MET A 102 18.42 -5.53 -14.37
CA MET A 102 18.97 -6.26 -15.52
C MET A 102 19.83 -5.38 -16.43
N ARG A 103 19.38 -4.16 -16.76
CA ARG A 103 20.12 -3.24 -17.64
C ARG A 103 21.42 -2.75 -16.99
N HIS A 104 21.40 -2.51 -15.69
CA HIS A 104 22.52 -1.93 -14.97
C HIS A 104 23.39 -2.95 -14.24
N LYS A 105 23.12 -4.26 -14.43
CA LYS A 105 23.83 -5.37 -13.76
C LYS A 105 23.89 -5.19 -12.24
N LEU A 106 22.77 -4.76 -11.65
CA LEU A 106 22.65 -4.59 -10.20
C LEU A 106 22.18 -5.91 -9.56
N PRO A 107 22.59 -6.17 -8.30
CA PRO A 107 21.98 -7.24 -7.51
C PRO A 107 20.47 -7.04 -7.46
N ARG A 108 19.71 -8.10 -7.66
CA ARG A 108 18.24 -8.07 -7.58
C ARG A 108 17.82 -8.15 -6.12
N GLU A 109 16.60 -7.72 -5.92
CA GLU A 109 15.98 -7.72 -4.62
C GLU A 109 15.28 -9.06 -4.36
N VAL A 110 15.35 -9.56 -3.13
CA VAL A 110 14.65 -10.77 -2.70
C VAL A 110 13.58 -10.38 -1.69
N HIS A 111 12.34 -10.81 -1.96
CA HIS A 111 11.21 -10.62 -1.07
C HIS A 111 10.95 -11.93 -0.34
N VAL A 112 10.83 -11.84 0.98
CA VAL A 112 10.51 -12.97 1.87
C VAL A 112 9.18 -12.67 2.54
N ARG A 113 8.22 -13.57 2.37
CA ARG A 113 6.95 -13.57 3.10
C ARG A 113 7.03 -14.51 4.28
N PHE A 114 6.74 -14.00 5.46
CA PHE A 114 6.64 -14.80 6.68
C PHE A 114 5.22 -15.28 6.92
N THR A 115 5.08 -16.43 7.59
CA THR A 115 3.78 -16.93 8.05
C THR A 115 3.21 -16.08 9.18
N LYS A 116 4.08 -15.46 9.99
CA LYS A 116 3.70 -14.64 11.14
C LYS A 116 4.40 -13.28 11.11
N LYS A 117 3.63 -12.20 11.36
CA LYS A 117 4.16 -10.83 11.50
C LYS A 117 5.20 -10.68 12.63
N ALA A 118 5.11 -11.53 13.66
CA ALA A 118 6.02 -11.50 14.81
C ALA A 118 7.48 -11.75 14.40
N ILE A 119 7.72 -12.66 13.45
CA ILE A 119 9.08 -13.02 12.99
C ILE A 119 9.77 -11.80 12.37
N LYS A 120 9.04 -11.02 11.55
CA LYS A 120 9.57 -9.77 10.98
C LYS A 120 9.95 -8.76 12.08
N LYS A 121 9.11 -8.63 13.11
CA LYS A 121 9.33 -7.70 14.24
C LYS A 121 10.49 -8.11 15.15
N GLU A 122 10.89 -9.38 15.14
CA GLU A 122 12.08 -9.83 15.86
C GLU A 122 13.37 -9.46 15.11
N ILE A 123 13.28 -9.23 13.79
CA ILE A 123 14.42 -8.84 12.94
C ILE A 123 14.58 -7.31 12.85
N LEU A 124 13.47 -6.56 12.77
CA LEU A 124 13.40 -5.10 12.65
C LEU A 124 12.56 -4.47 13.76
#